data_AF-A0A2G9TQL3-F1
#
_entry.id   AF-A0A2G9TQL3-F1
#
_cell.length_a   1.000
_cell.length_b   1.000
_cell.length_c   1.000
_cell.angle_alpha   90.00
_cell.angle_beta   90.00
_cell.angle_gamma   90.00
#
_symmetry.space_group_name_H-M   'P 1'
#
loop_
_entity.id
_entity.type
_entity.pdbx_description
1 polymer ?
#
loop_
_entity_poly.entity_id
_entity_poly.type
_entity_poly.pdbx_seq_one_letter_code
_entity_poly.pdbx_strand_id
1 'polypeptide(L)'
;ILNTFIDKFFEQNPISQLGIIIVKDKKAERFVSLTGNVRALKDNLSSLNEAICSGDFSLQNALQLALTNLKSLPGHVSREVVVIMSSLSTVDPGNVFSTFEVSLYSCAVSAIVFRYIIDPRIQ
;
A
#
# COMPACT_ATOMS: atom_id res chain seq x y z
N ILE A 1 -2.28 9.86 11.77
CA ILE A 1 -2.53 8.41 11.95
C ILE A 1 -1.36 7.59 11.40
N LEU A 2 -1.02 7.67 10.11
CA LEU A 2 0.05 6.85 9.51
C LEU A 2 1.45 7.08 10.13
N ASN A 3 1.82 8.32 10.43
CA ASN A 3 3.09 8.60 11.12
C ASN A 3 3.18 7.89 12.48
N THR A 4 2.09 7.90 13.26
CA THR A 4 2.00 7.20 14.54
C THR A 4 2.03 5.68 14.38
N PHE A 5 1.43 5.16 13.31
CA PHE A 5 1.53 3.73 12.98
C PHE A 5 2.99 3.33 12.72
N ILE A 6 3.72 4.11 11.92
CA ILE A 6 5.13 3.84 11.63
C ILE A 6 5.96 3.82 12.92
N ASP A 7 5.79 4.82 13.80
CA ASP A 7 6.52 4.86 15.07
C ASP A 7 6.29 3.60 15.90
N LYS A 8 5.01 3.29 16.16
CA LYS A 8 4.64 2.12 16.96
C LYS A 8 5.06 0.81 16.30
N PHE A 9 5.01 0.72 14.97
CA PHE A 9 5.44 -0.46 14.24
C PHE A 9 6.92 -0.73 14.46
N PHE A 10 7.78 0.29 14.32
CA PHE A 10 9.22 0.14 14.51
C PHE A 10 9.64 0.04 15.99
N GLU A 11 8.88 0.60 16.93
CA GLU A 11 9.06 0.36 18.37
C GLU A 11 8.91 -1.12 18.73
N GLN A 12 7.91 -1.79 18.14
CA GLN A 12 7.67 -3.22 18.38
C GLN A 12 8.49 -4.13 17.47
N ASN A 13 8.91 -3.64 16.30
CA ASN A 13 9.61 -4.41 15.27
C ASN A 13 10.86 -3.68 14.74
N PRO A 14 11.97 -3.61 15.51
CA PRO A 14 13.13 -2.76 15.18
C PRO A 14 13.89 -3.16 13.91
N ILE A 15 13.82 -4.43 13.51
CA ILE A 15 14.51 -4.98 12.33
C ILE A 15 13.61 -5.15 11.10
N SER A 16 12.33 -4.84 11.23
CA SER A 16 11.38 -4.92 10.12
C SER A 16 11.67 -3.85 9.07
N GLN A 17 11.04 -3.98 7.91
CA GLN A 17 11.11 -3.00 6.83
C GLN A 17 9.71 -2.60 6.43
N LEU A 18 9.51 -1.32 6.10
CA LEU A 18 8.29 -0.82 5.51
C LEU A 18 8.58 -0.18 4.16
N GLY A 19 7.64 -0.33 3.24
CA GLY A 19 7.64 0.31 1.93
C GLY A 19 6.26 0.89 1.67
N ILE A 20 6.20 1.90 0.80
CA ILE A 20 4.96 2.60 0.49
C ILE A 20 4.72 2.50 -1.01
N ILE A 21 3.55 1.99 -1.37
CA ILE A 21 3.04 1.95 -2.74
C ILE A 21 1.83 2.88 -2.81
N ILE A 22 1.77 3.72 -3.82
CA ILE A 22 0.63 4.58 -4.12
C ILE A 22 -0.06 4.04 -5.35
N VAL A 23 -1.38 4.08 -5.33
CA VAL A 23 -2.21 3.63 -6.45
C VAL A 23 -3.10 4.78 -6.86
N LYS A 24 -2.92 5.27 -8.08
CA LYS A 24 -3.71 6.37 -8.66
C LYS A 24 -3.84 6.17 -10.16
N ASP A 25 -4.92 6.64 -10.76
CA ASP A 25 -5.18 6.53 -12.19
C ASP A 25 -4.93 5.10 -12.75
N LYS A 26 -5.34 4.08 -11.98
CA LYS A 26 -5.16 2.64 -12.26
C LYS A 26 -3.71 2.18 -12.29
N LYS A 27 -2.74 2.99 -11.84
CA LYS A 27 -1.31 2.65 -11.81
C LYS A 27 -0.83 2.53 -10.38
N ALA A 28 0.00 1.53 -10.12
CA ALA A 28 0.72 1.39 -8.86
C ALA A 28 2.16 1.89 -9.01
N GLU A 29 2.60 2.73 -8.09
CA GLU A 29 3.93 3.31 -8.06
C GLU A 29 4.58 3.05 -6.71
N ARG A 30 5.85 2.63 -6.74
CA ARG A 30 6.64 2.44 -5.52
C ARG A 30 7.13 3.81 -5.06
N PHE A 31 6.37 4.41 -4.15
CA PHE A 31 6.66 5.71 -3.59
C PHE A 31 7.86 5.69 -2.64
N VAL A 32 7.93 4.66 -1.78
CA VAL A 32 9.10 4.40 -0.94
C VAL A 32 9.46 2.92 -1.01
N SER A 33 10.71 2.61 -1.34
CA SER A 33 11.23 1.23 -1.30
C SER A 33 11.26 0.69 0.13
N LEU A 34 11.23 -0.65 0.28
CA LEU A 34 11.37 -1.30 1.59
C LEU A 34 12.62 -0.80 2.30
N THR A 35 12.43 -0.23 3.49
CA THR A 35 13.51 0.35 4.30
C THR A 35 13.17 0.30 5.79
N GLY A 36 14.20 0.23 6.63
CA GLY A 36 14.10 0.46 8.07
C GLY A 36 14.26 1.94 8.47
N ASN A 37 14.47 2.84 7.50
CA ASN A 37 14.65 4.26 7.77
C ASN A 37 13.31 4.96 8.01
N VAL A 38 12.93 5.04 9.29
CA VAL A 38 11.72 5.70 9.79
C VAL A 38 11.57 7.13 9.28
N ARG A 39 12.67 7.89 9.26
CA ARG A 39 12.67 9.29 8.83
C ARG A 39 12.33 9.42 7.35
N ALA A 40 12.96 8.60 6.50
CA ALA A 40 12.67 8.60 5.07
C ALA A 40 11.20 8.28 4.77
N LEU A 41 10.60 7.32 5.49
CA LEU A 41 9.19 6.98 5.33
C LEU A 41 8.27 8.15 5.71
N LYS A 42 8.53 8.80 6.85
CA LYS A 42 7.74 9.93 7.34
C LYS A 42 7.86 11.17 6.47
N ASP A 43 9.08 11.50 6.03
CA ASP A 43 9.32 12.66 5.17
C ASP A 43 8.56 12.49 3.84
N ASN A 44 8.61 11.31 3.23
CA ASN A 44 7.82 11.01 2.03
C ASN A 44 6.32 11.04 2.31
N LEU A 45 5.82 10.44 3.39
CA LEU A 45 4.40 10.53 3.74
C LEU A 45 3.92 11.97 3.92
N SER A 46 4.74 12.84 4.50
CA SER A 46 4.39 14.25 4.69
C SER A 46 4.27 15.02 3.37
N SER A 47 4.90 14.54 2.30
CA SER A 47 4.77 15.12 0.96
C SER A 47 3.49 14.70 0.23
N LEU A 48 2.73 13.73 0.79
CA LEU A 48 1.45 13.33 0.21
C LEU A 48 0.37 14.37 0.52
N ASN A 49 -0.20 14.95 -0.54
CA ASN A 49 -1.32 15.87 -0.46
C ASN A 49 -2.52 15.36 -1.28
N GLU A 50 -3.69 15.97 -1.07
CA GLU A 50 -4.95 15.54 -1.71
C GLU A 50 -4.90 15.62 -3.24
N ALA A 51 -4.08 16.51 -3.81
CA ALA A 51 -3.91 16.65 -5.25
C ALA A 51 -3.26 15.43 -5.92
N ILE A 52 -2.63 14.54 -5.15
CA ILE A 52 -2.06 13.28 -5.66
C ILE A 52 -3.14 12.20 -5.83
N CYS A 53 -4.27 12.33 -5.14
CA CYS A 53 -5.35 11.35 -5.13
C CYS A 53 -6.30 11.59 -6.33
N SER A 54 -5.98 11.03 -7.49
CA SER A 54 -6.81 11.11 -8.70
C SER A 54 -7.08 9.74 -9.32
N GLY A 55 -8.18 9.70 -10.09
CA GLY A 55 -8.58 8.57 -10.92
C GLY A 55 -8.97 7.32 -10.14
N ASP A 56 -9.06 6.21 -10.87
CA ASP A 56 -9.55 4.95 -10.31
C ASP A 56 -8.45 4.17 -9.58
N PHE A 57 -8.84 3.43 -8.56
CA PHE A 57 -7.98 2.48 -7.86
C PHE A 57 -7.84 1.16 -8.63
N SER A 58 -6.65 0.56 -8.64
CA SER A 58 -6.40 -0.80 -9.18
C SER A 58 -5.69 -1.67 -8.14
N LEU A 59 -6.43 -2.61 -7.55
CA LEU A 59 -5.91 -3.58 -6.60
C LEU A 59 -4.92 -4.53 -7.25
N GLN A 60 -5.19 -4.96 -8.49
CA GLN A 60 -4.33 -5.89 -9.22
C GLN A 60 -2.92 -5.32 -9.38
N ASN A 61 -2.80 -4.08 -9.87
CA ASN A 61 -1.50 -3.45 -10.08
C ASN A 61 -0.76 -3.22 -8.75
N ALA A 62 -1.49 -2.88 -7.69
CA ALA A 62 -0.94 -2.73 -6.34
C ALA A 62 -0.31 -4.04 -5.84
N LEU A 63 -1.06 -5.15 -5.92
CA LEU A 63 -0.60 -6.46 -5.47
C LEU A 63 0.57 -6.98 -6.31
N GLN A 64 0.51 -6.83 -7.64
CA GLN A 64 1.61 -7.24 -8.52
C GLN A 64 2.92 -6.51 -8.22
N LEU A 65 2.85 -5.19 -7.97
CA LEU A 65 4.02 -4.42 -7.57
C LEU A 65 4.52 -4.81 -6.17
N ALA A 66 3.61 -5.02 -5.22
CA ALA A 66 3.96 -5.47 -3.88
C ALA A 66 4.68 -6.83 -3.92
N LEU A 67 4.14 -7.80 -4.65
CA LEU A 67 4.75 -9.12 -4.83
C LEU A 67 6.13 -9.03 -5.47
N THR A 68 6.30 -8.16 -6.47
CA THR A 68 7.60 -7.95 -7.11
C THR A 68 8.65 -7.45 -6.10
N ASN A 69 8.26 -6.51 -5.22
CA ASN A 69 9.16 -6.00 -4.17
C ASN A 69 9.43 -7.03 -3.06
N LEU A 70 8.48 -7.90 -2.75
CA LEU A 70 8.60 -8.91 -1.69
C LEU A 70 9.29 -10.20 -2.17
N LYS A 71 9.38 -10.43 -3.49
CA LYS A 71 9.98 -11.64 -4.08
C LYS A 71 11.45 -11.83 -3.71
N SER A 72 12.20 -10.75 -3.48
CA SER A 72 13.61 -10.81 -3.10
C SER A 72 13.83 -11.19 -1.63
N LEU A 73 12.78 -11.20 -0.81
CA LEU A 73 12.90 -11.53 0.60
C LEU A 73 13.01 -13.06 0.80
N PRO A 74 13.85 -13.53 1.73
CA PRO A 74 13.97 -14.95 2.06
C PRO A 74 12.64 -15.57 2.52
N GLY A 75 12.45 -16.86 2.28
CA GLY A 75 11.20 -17.56 2.62
C GLY A 75 10.89 -17.67 4.12
N HIS A 76 11.87 -17.48 5.00
CA HIS A 76 11.67 -17.47 6.46
C HIS A 76 11.19 -16.11 6.99
N VAL A 77 11.17 -15.08 6.15
CA VAL A 77 10.69 -13.74 6.52
C VAL A 77 9.20 -13.67 6.25
N SER A 78 8.43 -13.20 7.23
CA SER A 78 7.02 -12.88 7.04
C SER A 78 6.87 -11.77 6.00
N ARG A 79 6.05 -12.04 4.98
CA ARG A 79 5.73 -11.09 3.91
C ARG A 79 4.30 -10.63 4.09
N GLU A 80 4.11 -9.34 4.32
CA GLU A 80 2.81 -8.76 4.64
C GLU A 80 2.52 -7.56 3.74
N VAL A 81 1.28 -7.46 3.27
CA VAL A 81 0.77 -6.33 2.50
C VAL A 81 -0.46 -5.78 3.21
N VAL A 82 -0.40 -4.50 3.59
CA VAL A 82 -1.54 -3.78 4.14
C VAL A 82 -2.07 -2.82 3.08
N VAL A 83 -3.27 -3.08 2.59
CA VAL A 83 -3.96 -2.24 1.61
C VAL A 83 -4.84 -1.25 2.34
N ILE A 84 -4.59 0.05 2.14
CA ILE A 84 -5.44 1.13 2.63
C ILE A 84 -6.12 1.76 1.41
N MET A 85 -7.43 1.62 1.30
CA MET A 85 -8.18 2.12 0.15
C MET A 85 -9.41 2.92 0.58
N SER A 86 -9.68 4.00 -0.15
CA SER A 86 -10.90 4.81 -0.01
C SER A 86 -11.95 4.50 -1.09
N SER A 87 -11.53 3.87 -2.19
CA SER A 87 -12.43 3.44 -3.25
C SER A 87 -13.30 2.27 -2.78
N LEU A 88 -14.54 2.19 -3.28
CA LEU A 88 -15.42 1.03 -3.07
C LEU A 88 -15.35 0.04 -4.24
N SER A 89 -14.66 0.41 -5.32
CA SER A 89 -14.46 -0.40 -6.51
C SER A 89 -12.98 -0.45 -6.90
N THR A 90 -12.63 -1.47 -7.68
CA THR A 90 -11.31 -1.61 -8.28
C THR A 90 -11.48 -1.72 -9.79
N VAL A 91 -10.60 -1.07 -10.55
CA VAL A 91 -10.57 -1.08 -12.01
C VAL A 91 -9.25 -1.70 -12.45
N ASP A 92 -9.32 -3.00 -12.75
CA ASP A 92 -8.15 -3.83 -13.00
C ASP A 92 -8.09 -4.27 -14.48
N PRO A 93 -6.88 -4.45 -15.05
CA PRO A 93 -6.72 -4.87 -16.44
C PRO A 93 -7.13 -6.32 -16.71
N GLY A 94 -7.21 -7.17 -15.69
CA GLY A 94 -7.58 -8.57 -15.81
C GLY A 94 -8.33 -9.11 -14.59
N ASN A 95 -8.32 -10.44 -14.42
CA ASN A 95 -8.99 -11.08 -13.30
C ASN A 95 -8.21 -10.85 -11.99
N VAL A 96 -8.73 -9.98 -11.13
CA VAL A 96 -8.15 -9.68 -9.82
C VAL A 96 -8.14 -10.90 -8.88
N PHE A 97 -9.12 -11.82 -9.00
CA PHE A 97 -9.18 -13.02 -8.16
C PHE A 97 -7.98 -13.94 -8.39
N SER A 98 -7.56 -14.13 -9.64
CA SER A 98 -6.35 -14.89 -9.97
C SER A 98 -5.08 -14.23 -9.40
N THR A 99 -5.03 -12.89 -9.39
CA THR A 99 -3.92 -12.15 -8.76
C THR A 99 -3.93 -12.34 -7.24
N PHE A 100 -5.11 -12.38 -6.63
CA PHE A 100 -5.27 -12.60 -5.20
C PHE A 100 -4.83 -14.00 -4.78
N GLU A 101 -5.22 -15.04 -5.52
CA GLU A 101 -4.76 -16.42 -5.27
C GLU A 101 -3.22 -16.48 -5.27
N VAL A 102 -2.58 -15.97 -6.31
CA VAL A 102 -1.10 -15.92 -6.39
C VAL A 102 -0.51 -15.13 -5.21
N SER A 103 -1.15 -14.03 -4.82
CA SER A 103 -0.68 -13.19 -3.71
C SER A 103 -0.72 -13.94 -2.37
N LEU A 104 -1.80 -14.67 -2.10
CA LEU A 104 -1.99 -15.41 -0.85
C LEU A 104 -0.99 -16.54 -0.66
N TYR A 105 -0.46 -17.13 -1.74
CA TYR A 105 0.62 -18.11 -1.64
C TYR A 105 1.97 -17.49 -1.23
N SER A 106 2.17 -16.19 -1.46
CA SER A 106 3.46 -15.54 -1.24
C SER A 106 3.49 -14.65 0.01
N CYS A 107 2.37 -14.03 0.38
CA CYS A 107 2.28 -13.07 1.47
C CYS A 107 0.88 -13.03 2.10
N ALA A 108 0.81 -12.61 3.37
CA ALA A 108 -0.46 -12.25 3.99
C ALA A 108 -0.94 -10.89 3.48
N VAL A 109 -2.23 -10.76 3.16
CA VAL A 109 -2.83 -9.52 2.67
C VAL A 109 -3.97 -9.11 3.60
N SER A 110 -3.85 -7.91 4.17
CA SER A 110 -4.88 -7.29 5.01
C SER A 110 -5.38 -6.01 4.33
N ALA A 111 -6.69 -5.76 4.36
CA ALA A 111 -7.28 -4.58 3.75
C ALA A 111 -8.06 -3.75 4.78
N ILE A 112 -7.87 -2.43 4.72
CA ILE A 112 -8.65 -1.45 5.47
C ILE A 112 -9.34 -0.55 4.45
N VAL A 113 -10.66 -0.59 4.44
CA VAL A 113 -11.51 0.18 3.52
C VAL A 113 -12.13 1.34 4.29
N PHE A 114 -11.87 2.56 3.83
CA PHE A 114 -12.49 3.76 4.36
C PHE A 114 -13.47 4.33 3.33
N ARG A 115 -14.55 4.95 3.78
CA ARG A 115 -15.43 5.70 2.88
C ARG A 115 -15.11 7.17 3.01
N TYR A 116 -14.48 7.75 1.99
CA TYR A 116 -14.31 9.20 1.92
C TYR A 116 -15.62 9.82 1.40
N ILE A 117 -16.34 10.55 2.26
CA ILE A 117 -17.51 11.31 1.85
C ILE A 117 -16.99 12.66 1.37
N ILE A 118 -16.96 12.86 0.05
CA ILE A 118 -16.81 14.20 -0.52
C ILE A 118 -18.10 14.94 -0.16
N ASP A 119 -18.03 15.94 0.72
CA ASP A 119 -19.16 16.85 0.92
C ASP A 119 -19.26 17.74 -0.33
N PRO A 120 -20.31 17.60 -1.16
CA PRO A 120 -20.45 18.38 -2.39
C PRO A 120 -20.63 19.89 -2.12
N ARG A 121 -20.73 20.33 -0.85
CA ARG A 121 -20.80 21.74 -0.45
C ARG A 121 -19.42 22.40 -0.24
N ILE A 122 -18.32 21.63 -0.34
CA ILE A 122 -16.94 22.13 -0.20
C ILE A 122 -16.24 22.08 -1.58
N GLN A 123 -16.86 22.71 -2.59
CA GLN A 123 -16.24 23.07 -3.87
C GLN A 123 -16.45 24.56 -4.14
#